data_AF-A0A0F9D2R2-F1
#
_entry.id   AF-A0A0F9D2R2-F1
#
_cell.length_a   1.000
_cell.length_b   1.000
_cell.length_c   1.000
_cell.angle_alpha   90.00
_cell.angle_beta   90.00
_cell.angle_gamma   90.00
#
_symmetry.space_group_name_H-M   'P 1'
#
loop_
_entity.id
_entity.type
_entity.pdbx_description
1 polymer ?
#
loop_
_entity_poly.entity_id
_entity_poly.type
_entity_poly.pdbx_seq_one_letter_code
_entity_poly.pdbx_strand_id
1 'polypeptide(L)'
;NPTEQMLAVAEMVKAVVPAPQPQQDMMPLFTVMMESTKANAAAQLEAANQRATSFEKLIDSMRSEIVEMRKPKEDQQDPLKQIVKLAEAQKVLMEVNPSSGDASNVPAWVQAVLPAIPVVVQMLSQAATAFATGMYNKSVAATGVGQAMPPPAPQAAQAPAVIPNTAAPAPGGAPTEDQTGRGAYMGFLQQIADPLLAHIQNPDLNGADFADWLTRYGPNGQMIYMSLREQGKDQLVLLLQTHEPLWSQLQQIPEVFNRFLDEFMAYSQQQDEEPDEEQELAASPEPQEPNPQPLEELPPKPANATTATGKPTGKSASRKSKKGVN
;
A
#
# COMPACT_ATOMS: atom_id res chain seq x y z
N ASN A 1 -5.92 -44.58 -50.41
CA ASN A 1 -6.64 -45.32 -49.36
C ASN A 1 -6.07 -44.87 -48.01
N PRO A 2 -6.80 -44.16 -47.14
CA PRO A 2 -6.25 -43.54 -45.93
C PRO A 2 -5.63 -44.55 -44.94
N THR A 3 -6.08 -45.80 -44.99
CA THR A 3 -5.58 -46.91 -44.18
C THR A 3 -4.15 -47.31 -44.53
N GLU A 4 -3.75 -47.21 -45.80
CA GLU A 4 -2.38 -47.51 -46.23
C GLU A 4 -1.38 -46.42 -45.82
N GLN A 5 -1.83 -45.16 -45.76
CA GLN A 5 -0.99 -44.06 -45.31
C GLN A 5 -0.69 -44.15 -43.81
N MET A 6 -1.65 -44.58 -42.98
CA MET A 6 -1.39 -44.79 -41.55
C MET A 6 -0.46 -45.97 -41.27
N LEU A 7 -0.52 -47.02 -42.08
CA LEU A 7 0.36 -48.17 -41.94
C LEU A 7 1.82 -47.82 -42.30
N ALA A 8 2.03 -47.03 -43.35
CA ALA A 8 3.35 -46.54 -43.73
C ALA A 8 3.97 -45.61 -42.65
N VAL A 9 3.16 -44.74 -42.03
CA VAL A 9 3.63 -43.88 -40.93
C VAL A 9 4.00 -44.70 -39.70
N ALA A 10 3.21 -45.73 -39.35
CA ALA A 10 3.52 -46.61 -38.22
C ALA A 10 4.84 -47.38 -38.42
N GLU A 11 5.13 -47.80 -39.65
CA GLU A 11 6.38 -48.49 -39.97
C GLU A 11 7.60 -47.56 -39.94
N MET A 12 7.43 -46.32 -40.42
CA MET A 12 8.48 -45.31 -40.39
C MET A 12 8.85 -44.91 -38.95
N VAL A 13 7.86 -44.79 -38.06
CA VAL A 13 8.11 -44.51 -36.62
C VAL A 13 8.90 -45.66 -35.97
N LYS A 14 8.65 -46.91 -36.37
CA LYS A 14 9.34 -48.08 -35.81
C LYS A 14 10.83 -48.15 -36.17
N ALA A 15 11.21 -47.59 -37.32
CA ALA A 15 12.60 -47.54 -37.78
C ALA A 15 13.44 -46.41 -37.14
N VAL A 16 12.78 -45.42 -36.52
CA VAL A 16 13.44 -44.24 -35.92
C VAL A 16 13.63 -44.37 -34.41
N VAL A 17 13.04 -45.37 -33.75
CA VAL A 17 13.24 -45.59 -32.31
C VAL A 17 14.59 -46.28 -32.07
N PRO A 18 15.60 -45.59 -31.51
CA PRO A 18 16.89 -46.21 -31.21
C PRO A 18 16.73 -47.28 -30.13
N ALA A 19 17.56 -48.31 -30.20
CA ALA A 19 17.58 -49.41 -29.23
C ALA A 19 17.74 -48.86 -27.80
N PRO A 20 17.04 -49.44 -26.81
CA PRO A 20 17.09 -48.99 -25.42
C PRO A 20 18.53 -49.08 -24.92
N GLN A 21 19.13 -47.92 -24.66
CA GLN A 21 20.44 -47.85 -24.03
C GLN A 21 20.34 -48.35 -22.58
N PRO A 22 21.38 -49.05 -22.06
CA PRO A 22 21.40 -49.50 -20.67
C PRO A 22 21.24 -48.29 -19.75
N GLN A 23 20.26 -48.38 -18.84
CA GLN A 23 19.95 -47.33 -17.87
C GLN A 23 21.23 -46.98 -17.09
N GLN A 24 21.82 -45.82 -17.39
CA GLN A 24 22.90 -45.27 -16.59
C GLN A 24 22.37 -44.99 -15.19
N ASP A 25 23.09 -45.47 -14.18
CA ASP A 25 22.74 -45.26 -12.78
C ASP A 25 22.84 -43.76 -12.44
N MET A 26 21.68 -43.10 -12.36
CA MET A 26 21.55 -41.65 -12.14
C MET A 26 21.62 -41.26 -10.66
N MET A 27 21.74 -42.24 -9.75
CA MET A 27 21.81 -42.01 -8.31
C MET A 27 22.92 -41.03 -7.86
N PRO A 28 24.18 -41.11 -8.34
CA PRO A 28 25.21 -40.15 -7.92
C PRO A 28 24.91 -38.72 -8.37
N LEU A 29 24.27 -38.54 -9.53
CA LEU A 29 23.88 -37.22 -10.02
C LEU A 29 22.75 -36.62 -9.17
N PHE A 30 21.80 -37.45 -8.74
CA PHE A 30 20.69 -37.02 -7.88
C PHE A 30 21.18 -36.58 -6.49
N THR A 31 22.16 -37.29 -5.92
CA THR A 31 22.78 -36.92 -4.64
C THR A 31 23.48 -35.57 -4.71
N VAL A 32 24.28 -35.33 -5.76
CA VAL A 32 24.98 -34.05 -5.94
C VAL A 32 23.99 -32.89 -6.15
N MET A 33 22.89 -33.11 -6.89
CA MET A 33 21.85 -32.10 -7.05
C MET A 33 21.12 -31.79 -5.73
N MET A 34 20.82 -32.80 -4.91
CA MET A 34 20.17 -32.57 -3.61
C MET A 34 21.08 -31.84 -2.63
N GLU A 35 22.36 -32.19 -2.56
CA GLU A 35 23.32 -31.48 -1.71
C GLU A 35 23.52 -30.03 -2.15
N SER A 36 23.61 -29.78 -3.46
CA SER A 36 23.68 -28.41 -4.01
C SER A 36 22.43 -27.61 -3.69
N THR A 37 21.24 -28.22 -3.81
CA THR A 37 19.96 -27.56 -3.50
C THR A 37 19.87 -27.21 -2.01
N LYS A 38 20.30 -28.13 -1.13
CA LYS A 38 20.29 -27.93 0.32
C LYS A 38 21.26 -26.81 0.73
N ALA A 39 22.46 -26.77 0.17
CA ALA A 39 23.43 -25.71 0.44
C ALA A 39 22.92 -24.34 -0.03
N ASN A 40 22.29 -24.28 -1.21
CA ASN A 40 21.72 -23.04 -1.72
C ASN A 40 20.52 -22.56 -0.89
N ALA A 41 19.65 -23.47 -0.47
CA ALA A 41 18.53 -23.14 0.42
C ALA A 41 19.00 -22.61 1.79
N ALA A 42 20.04 -23.21 2.37
CA ALA A 42 20.63 -22.74 3.63
C ALA A 42 21.23 -21.32 3.49
N ALA A 43 21.97 -21.08 2.41
CA ALA A 43 22.54 -19.75 2.13
C ALA A 43 21.46 -18.68 1.90
N GLN A 44 20.35 -19.04 1.22
CA GLN A 44 19.22 -18.12 1.03
C GLN A 44 18.51 -17.80 2.34
N LEU A 45 18.34 -18.78 3.23
CA LEU A 45 17.74 -18.57 4.55
C LEU A 45 18.60 -17.64 5.41
N GLU A 46 19.92 -17.82 5.39
CA GLU A 46 20.85 -16.96 6.11
C GLU A 46 20.83 -15.52 5.55
N ALA A 47 20.85 -15.36 4.23
CA ALA A 47 20.73 -14.07 3.57
C ALA A 47 19.36 -13.39 3.81
N ALA A 48 18.29 -14.17 3.98
CA ALA A 48 16.97 -13.66 4.36
C ALA A 48 16.95 -13.16 5.81
N ASN A 49 17.55 -13.90 6.75
CA ASN A 49 17.67 -13.49 8.15
C ASN A 49 18.54 -12.23 8.32
N GLN A 50 19.65 -12.14 7.58
CA GLN A 50 20.48 -10.92 7.58
C GLN A 50 19.69 -9.72 7.02
N ARG A 51 18.90 -9.92 5.96
CA ARG A 51 18.03 -8.87 5.40
C ARG A 51 16.96 -8.42 6.38
N ALA A 52 16.27 -9.35 7.04
CA ALA A 52 15.29 -9.03 8.08
C ALA A 52 15.91 -8.18 9.20
N THR A 53 17.09 -8.56 9.67
CA THR A 53 17.84 -7.80 10.70
C THR A 53 18.23 -6.39 10.21
N SER A 54 18.65 -6.26 8.94
CA SER A 54 18.98 -4.94 8.37
C SER A 54 17.75 -4.05 8.19
N PHE A 55 16.60 -4.64 7.85
CA PHE A 55 15.34 -3.93 7.68
C PHE A 55 14.78 -3.47 9.02
N GLU A 56 14.88 -4.28 10.08
CA GLU A 56 14.54 -3.86 11.44
C GLU A 56 15.37 -2.65 11.88
N LYS A 57 16.69 -2.67 11.64
CA LYS A 57 17.55 -1.50 11.93
C LYS A 57 17.15 -0.25 11.15
N LEU A 58 16.74 -0.41 9.89
CA LEU A 58 16.24 0.70 9.07
C LEU A 58 14.93 1.27 9.63
N ILE A 59 13.98 0.41 9.99
CA ILE A 59 12.71 0.83 10.60
C ILE A 59 12.96 1.55 11.93
N ASP A 60 13.84 1.03 12.78
CA ASP A 60 14.18 1.66 14.06
C ASP A 60 14.85 3.02 13.86
N SER A 61 15.74 3.12 12.86
CA SER A 61 16.35 4.40 12.46
C SER A 61 15.29 5.42 12.04
N MET A 62 14.38 5.03 11.13
CA MET A 62 13.29 5.90 10.67
C MET A 62 12.35 6.29 11.82
N ARG A 63 12.01 5.35 12.71
CA ARG A 63 11.15 5.62 13.86
C ARG A 63 11.81 6.61 14.82
N SER A 64 13.11 6.45 15.08
CA SER A 64 13.88 7.39 15.90
C SER A 64 13.88 8.80 15.29
N GLU A 65 14.01 8.87 13.96
CA GLU A 65 14.04 10.13 13.22
C GLU A 65 12.68 10.83 13.23
N ILE A 66 11.58 10.08 13.07
CA ILE A 66 10.21 10.60 13.20
C ILE A 66 9.96 11.14 14.60
N VAL A 67 10.41 10.44 15.65
CA VAL A 67 10.31 10.93 17.03
C VAL A 67 11.16 12.20 17.23
N GLU A 68 12.31 12.29 16.58
CA GLU A 68 13.17 13.47 16.61
C GLU A 68 12.60 14.66 15.83
N MET A 69 11.83 14.40 14.76
CA MET A 69 11.10 15.41 13.97
C MET A 69 9.81 15.88 14.66
N ARG A 70 9.18 15.04 15.51
CA ARG A 70 8.03 15.43 16.33
C ARG A 70 8.39 16.30 17.53
N LYS A 71 9.66 16.35 17.93
CA LYS A 71 10.10 17.38 18.88
C LYS A 71 10.04 18.72 18.15
N PRO A 72 9.28 19.72 18.65
CA PRO A 72 9.19 21.02 18.00
C PRO A 72 10.60 21.64 17.95
N LYS A 73 11.21 21.66 16.76
CA LYS A 73 12.58 22.12 16.56
C LYS A 73 12.60 23.56 16.05
N GLU A 74 13.07 24.42 16.94
CA GLU A 74 13.62 25.76 16.71
C GLU A 74 14.84 25.76 15.73
N ASP A 75 15.28 24.58 15.31
CA ASP A 75 16.51 24.32 14.54
C ASP A 75 16.25 23.99 13.05
N GLN A 76 15.02 24.22 12.55
CA GLN A 76 14.62 23.99 11.15
C GLN A 76 15.12 25.08 10.18
N GLN A 77 15.98 25.99 10.63
CA GLN A 77 16.54 27.08 9.83
C GLN A 77 17.86 26.74 9.13
N ASP A 78 18.48 25.59 9.39
CA ASP A 78 19.82 25.31 8.84
C ASP A 78 19.82 24.20 7.76
N PRO A 79 19.71 24.56 6.46
CA PRO A 79 19.71 23.61 5.35
C PRO A 79 21.03 22.82 5.24
N LEU A 80 22.14 23.31 5.83
CA LEU A 80 23.42 22.60 5.81
C LEU A 80 23.37 21.33 6.67
N LYS A 81 22.63 21.34 7.79
CA LYS A 81 22.44 20.14 8.62
C LYS A 81 21.65 19.06 7.88
N GLN A 82 20.70 19.44 7.01
CA GLN A 82 19.95 18.47 6.21
C GLN A 82 20.83 17.80 5.15
N ILE A 83 21.75 18.56 4.53
CA ILE A 83 22.72 18.02 3.56
C ILE A 83 23.69 17.05 4.26
N VAL A 84 24.16 17.38 5.46
CA VAL A 84 25.04 16.49 6.25
C VAL A 84 24.31 15.19 6.61
N LYS A 85 23.04 15.27 7.04
CA LYS A 85 22.23 14.08 7.34
C LYS A 85 21.99 13.19 6.12
N LEU A 86 21.76 13.79 4.95
CA LEU A 86 21.60 13.04 3.70
C LEU A 86 22.91 12.34 3.29
N ALA A 87 24.05 13.00 3.47
CA ALA A 87 25.36 12.42 3.23
C ALA A 87 25.68 11.27 4.20
N GLU A 88 25.25 11.37 5.46
CA GLU A 88 25.37 10.28 6.43
C GLU A 88 24.47 9.09 6.08
N ALA A 89 23.22 9.32 5.67
CA ALA A 89 22.35 8.24 5.18
C ALA A 89 22.93 7.54 3.94
N GLN A 90 23.53 8.31 3.03
CA GLN A 90 24.20 7.77 1.83
C GLN A 90 25.46 6.97 2.20
N LYS A 91 26.23 7.43 3.20
CA LYS A 91 27.37 6.72 3.76
C LYS A 91 26.97 5.41 4.44
N VAL A 92 25.88 5.40 5.22
CA VAL A 92 25.34 4.18 5.84
C VAL A 92 24.88 3.20 4.75
N LEU A 93 24.23 3.68 3.68
CA LEU A 93 23.88 2.84 2.53
C LEU A 93 25.11 2.21 1.85
N MET A 94 26.23 2.91 1.79
CA MET A 94 27.50 2.38 1.28
C MET A 94 28.18 1.41 2.28
N GLU A 95 28.13 1.70 3.58
CA GLU A 95 28.68 0.82 4.64
C GLU A 95 27.87 -0.46 4.84
N VAL A 96 26.57 -0.47 4.54
CA VAL A 96 25.72 -1.68 4.54
C VAL A 96 25.99 -2.55 3.30
N ASN A 97 26.78 -2.05 2.34
CA ASN A 97 27.27 -2.82 1.19
C ASN A 97 28.82 -2.81 1.06
N PRO A 98 29.59 -3.25 2.09
CA PRO A 98 31.05 -3.11 2.10
C PRO A 98 31.76 -4.26 1.37
N SER A 99 31.06 -5.09 0.59
CA SER A 99 31.62 -6.32 0.02
C SER A 99 31.07 -6.65 -1.37
N SER A 100 31.35 -5.79 -2.34
CA SER A 100 31.25 -6.16 -3.76
C SER A 100 32.54 -5.77 -4.48
N GLY A 101 33.61 -6.49 -4.12
CA GLY A 101 34.79 -6.66 -4.99
C GLY A 101 34.53 -7.60 -6.17
N ASP A 102 33.41 -8.33 -6.16
CA ASP A 102 32.89 -9.10 -7.28
C ASP A 102 31.58 -8.49 -7.78
N ALA A 103 31.64 -7.81 -8.93
CA ALA A 103 30.49 -7.18 -9.60
C ALA A 103 29.43 -8.21 -10.07
N SER A 104 29.72 -9.50 -9.95
CA SER A 104 28.89 -10.63 -10.40
C SER A 104 27.81 -11.06 -9.39
N ASN A 105 27.82 -10.58 -8.15
CA ASN A 105 26.89 -11.03 -7.10
C ASN A 105 25.94 -9.94 -6.58
N VAL A 106 25.74 -8.89 -7.37
CA VAL A 106 24.74 -7.85 -7.08
C VAL A 106 23.36 -8.40 -7.47
N PRO A 107 22.36 -8.44 -6.56
CA PRO A 107 21.01 -8.92 -6.88
C PRO A 107 20.45 -8.18 -8.11
N ALA A 108 19.77 -8.89 -9.02
CA ALA A 108 19.29 -8.33 -10.28
C ALA A 108 18.42 -7.06 -10.10
N TRP A 109 17.69 -6.96 -8.99
CA TRP A 109 16.92 -5.76 -8.66
C TRP A 109 17.81 -4.57 -8.28
N VAL A 110 18.95 -4.79 -7.62
CA VAL A 110 19.93 -3.74 -7.30
C VAL A 110 20.65 -3.28 -8.57
N GLN A 111 20.99 -4.21 -9.48
CA GLN A 111 21.51 -3.83 -10.80
C GLN A 111 20.49 -3.05 -11.65
N ALA A 112 19.20 -3.36 -11.51
CA ALA A 112 18.11 -2.62 -12.17
C ALA A 112 17.90 -1.22 -11.56
N VAL A 113 18.14 -1.05 -10.26
CA VAL A 113 17.94 0.23 -9.55
C VAL A 113 19.18 1.12 -9.60
N LEU A 114 20.39 0.57 -9.63
CA LEU A 114 21.64 1.35 -9.65
C LEU A 114 21.68 2.47 -10.72
N PRO A 115 21.32 2.23 -11.99
CA PRO A 115 21.29 3.30 -13.00
C PRO A 115 20.13 4.29 -12.78
N ALA A 116 19.10 3.93 -12.00
CA ALA A 116 17.99 4.80 -11.65
C ALA A 116 18.28 5.69 -10.43
N ILE A 117 19.29 5.39 -9.60
CA ILE A 117 19.64 6.19 -8.42
C ILE A 117 19.91 7.66 -8.76
N PRO A 118 20.71 8.01 -9.79
CA PRO A 118 20.92 9.42 -10.16
C PRO A 118 19.61 10.12 -10.55
N VAL A 119 18.71 9.42 -11.24
CA VAL A 119 17.40 9.95 -11.66
C VAL A 119 16.48 10.17 -10.45
N VAL A 120 16.40 9.19 -9.55
CA VAL A 120 15.59 9.27 -8.33
C VAL A 120 16.09 10.37 -7.41
N VAL A 121 17.41 10.49 -7.22
CA VAL A 121 18.03 11.57 -6.43
C VAL A 121 17.76 12.93 -7.08
N GLN A 122 17.82 13.03 -8.40
CA GLN A 122 17.53 14.26 -9.13
C GLN A 122 16.05 14.65 -9.05
N MET A 123 15.12 13.68 -9.11
CA MET A 123 13.69 13.92 -8.91
C MET A 123 13.38 14.35 -7.47
N LEU A 124 13.98 13.71 -6.46
CA LEU A 124 13.85 14.11 -5.06
C LEU A 124 14.37 15.53 -4.82
N SER A 125 15.50 15.89 -5.45
CA SER A 125 16.04 17.25 -5.38
C SER A 125 15.09 18.29 -6.03
N GLN A 126 14.49 17.96 -7.19
CA GLN A 126 13.51 18.82 -7.85
C GLN A 126 12.22 18.97 -7.04
N ALA A 127 11.70 17.88 -6.49
CA ALA A 127 10.51 17.88 -5.64
C ALA A 127 10.73 18.69 -4.35
N ALA A 128 11.87 18.51 -3.69
CA ALA A 128 12.23 19.28 -2.50
C ALA A 128 12.36 20.79 -2.82
N THR A 129 12.95 21.13 -3.96
CA THR A 129 13.06 22.53 -4.41
C THR A 129 11.69 23.13 -4.69
N ALA A 130 10.81 22.42 -5.42
CA ALA A 130 9.46 22.88 -5.70
C ALA A 130 8.63 23.09 -4.43
N PHE A 131 8.75 22.17 -3.47
CA PHE A 131 8.07 22.28 -2.17
C PHE A 131 8.58 23.48 -1.37
N ALA A 132 9.89 23.68 -1.28
CA ALA A 132 10.49 24.82 -0.59
C ALA A 132 10.07 26.16 -1.21
N THR A 133 10.08 26.25 -2.55
CA THR A 133 9.57 27.44 -3.27
C THR A 133 8.08 27.65 -3.02
N GLY A 134 7.27 26.59 -2.98
CA GLY A 134 5.84 26.67 -2.67
C GLY A 134 5.56 27.21 -1.27
N MET A 135 6.27 26.71 -0.25
CA MET A 135 6.12 27.20 1.13
C MET A 135 6.60 28.64 1.28
N TYR A 136 7.71 29.02 0.62
CA TYR A 136 8.19 30.40 0.60
C TYR A 136 7.19 31.35 -0.05
N ASN A 137 6.64 31.00 -1.21
CA ASN A 137 5.65 31.84 -1.89
C ASN A 137 4.36 31.98 -1.08
N LYS A 138 3.96 30.91 -0.36
CA LYS A 138 2.82 30.95 0.56
C LYS A 138 3.08 31.86 1.76
N SER A 139 4.29 31.86 2.34
CA SER A 139 4.63 32.73 3.46
C SER A 139 4.75 34.20 3.04
N VAL A 140 5.32 34.48 1.86
CA VAL A 140 5.35 35.85 1.28
C VAL A 140 3.94 36.35 1.00
N ALA A 141 3.05 35.51 0.46
CA ALA A 141 1.65 35.88 0.25
C ALA A 141 0.89 36.15 1.56
N ALA A 142 1.17 35.37 2.61
CA ALA A 142 0.50 35.53 3.91
C ALA A 142 0.99 36.76 4.70
N THR A 143 2.28 37.09 4.59
CA THR A 143 2.91 38.17 5.36
C THR A 143 2.95 39.51 4.63
N GLY A 144 2.82 39.50 3.29
CA GLY A 144 2.96 40.69 2.45
C GLY A 144 4.39 41.25 2.41
N VAL A 145 5.37 40.54 2.98
CA VAL A 145 6.78 40.95 3.05
C VAL A 145 7.60 39.98 2.20
N GLY A 146 8.15 40.48 1.10
CA GLY A 146 8.99 39.72 0.16
C GLY A 146 8.45 39.73 -1.26
N GLN A 147 9.27 39.30 -2.22
CA GLN A 147 8.83 39.00 -3.58
C GLN A 147 8.72 37.49 -3.75
N ALA A 148 7.62 37.03 -4.34
CA ALA A 148 7.45 35.62 -4.69
C ALA A 148 8.61 35.19 -5.60
N MET A 149 9.25 34.07 -5.26
CA MET A 149 10.23 33.46 -6.14
C MET A 149 9.50 32.87 -7.34
N PRO A 150 9.90 33.21 -8.58
CA PRO A 150 9.35 32.55 -9.75
C PRO A 150 9.67 31.05 -9.68
N PRO A 151 8.72 30.17 -10.04
CA PRO A 151 9.00 28.74 -10.10
C PRO A 151 10.24 28.53 -10.98
N PRO A 152 11.18 27.65 -10.59
CA PRO A 152 12.36 27.38 -11.40
C PRO A 152 11.89 26.98 -12.79
N ALA A 153 12.33 27.72 -13.81
CA ALA A 153 12.00 27.40 -15.19
C ALA A 153 12.40 25.93 -15.43
N PRO A 154 11.54 25.10 -16.05
CA PRO A 154 11.88 23.73 -16.36
C PRO A 154 13.21 23.77 -17.10
N GLN A 155 14.26 23.23 -16.45
CA GLN A 155 15.58 23.17 -17.07
C GLN A 155 15.37 22.37 -18.36
N ALA A 156 15.44 23.07 -19.50
CA ALA A 156 15.39 22.41 -20.80
C ALA A 156 16.43 21.30 -20.75
N ALA A 157 15.98 20.07 -20.93
CA ALA A 157 16.82 18.88 -20.88
C ALA A 157 18.07 19.16 -21.69
N GLN A 158 19.21 19.35 -21.01
CA GLN A 158 20.47 19.59 -21.68
C GLN A 158 20.70 18.34 -22.53
N ALA A 159 20.65 18.51 -23.86
CA ALA A 159 20.90 17.44 -24.79
C ALA A 159 22.23 16.77 -24.37
N PRO A 160 22.26 15.44 -24.24
CA PRO A 160 23.45 14.74 -23.75
C PRO A 160 24.64 15.16 -24.60
N ALA A 161 25.68 15.69 -23.95
CA ALA A 161 26.92 16.07 -24.61
C ALA A 161 27.43 14.86 -25.39
N VAL A 162 27.48 15.00 -26.71
CA VAL A 162 27.92 13.96 -27.64
C VAL A 162 29.39 13.69 -27.36
N ILE A 163 29.68 12.62 -26.62
CA ILE A 163 31.01 12.05 -26.54
C ILE A 163 31.25 11.35 -27.89
N PRO A 164 32.29 11.70 -28.67
CA PRO A 164 32.55 11.05 -29.95
C PRO A 164 33.02 9.62 -29.68
N ASN A 165 32.10 8.66 -29.64
CA ASN A 165 32.41 7.25 -29.54
C ASN A 165 31.97 6.55 -30.83
N THR A 166 32.95 6.14 -31.63
CA THR A 166 32.80 5.31 -32.83
C THR A 166 32.50 3.86 -32.42
N ALA A 167 31.23 3.53 -32.20
CA ALA A 167 30.74 2.15 -32.26
C ALA A 167 29.20 2.10 -32.35
N ALA A 168 28.72 1.51 -33.44
CA ALA A 168 27.43 0.86 -33.72
C ALA A 168 26.09 1.50 -33.22
N PRO A 169 25.07 1.58 -34.09
CA PRO A 169 23.75 2.10 -33.72
C PRO A 169 23.01 1.12 -32.80
N ALA A 170 22.88 1.46 -31.52
CA ALA A 170 21.90 0.87 -30.62
C ALA A 170 20.55 1.63 -30.77
N PRO A 171 19.41 0.94 -30.83
CA PRO A 171 18.10 1.59 -30.92
C PRO A 171 17.76 2.25 -29.58
N GLY A 172 17.90 3.58 -29.54
CA GLY A 172 17.51 4.42 -28.41
C GLY A 172 15.99 4.63 -28.37
N GLY A 173 15.29 3.77 -27.64
CA GLY A 173 13.95 4.06 -27.15
C GLY A 173 14.07 4.83 -25.83
N ALA A 174 13.48 6.03 -25.76
CA ALA A 174 13.32 6.75 -24.51
C ALA A 174 12.53 5.87 -23.50
N PRO A 175 12.95 5.76 -22.23
CA PRO A 175 12.18 5.03 -21.22
C PRO A 175 10.87 5.80 -21.01
N THR A 176 9.78 5.22 -21.49
CA THR A 176 8.43 5.73 -21.27
C THR A 176 8.06 5.40 -19.82
N GLU A 177 8.04 6.41 -18.96
CA GLU A 177 7.68 6.34 -17.52
C GLU A 177 6.30 5.69 -17.24
N ASP A 178 5.48 5.49 -18.28
CA ASP A 178 4.11 5.01 -18.19
C ASP A 178 3.94 3.48 -18.18
N GLN A 179 4.95 2.71 -18.58
CA GLN A 179 4.76 1.27 -18.85
C GLN A 179 4.93 0.38 -17.61
N THR A 180 5.80 0.76 -16.68
CA THR A 180 6.13 -0.08 -15.52
C THR A 180 5.03 -0.13 -14.47
N GLY A 181 4.24 0.96 -14.33
CA GLY A 181 3.10 0.99 -13.41
C GLY A 181 1.90 0.19 -13.92
N ARG A 182 1.62 0.23 -15.22
CA ARG A 182 0.41 -0.34 -15.81
C ARG A 182 0.33 -1.87 -15.67
N GLY A 183 1.47 -2.56 -15.71
CA GLY A 183 1.54 -4.01 -15.55
C GLY A 183 1.18 -4.50 -14.14
N ALA A 184 1.55 -3.74 -13.09
CA ALA A 184 1.26 -4.11 -11.71
C ALA A 184 -0.25 -4.04 -11.41
N TYR A 185 -0.95 -3.06 -11.98
CA TYR A 185 -2.40 -2.93 -11.82
C TYR A 185 -3.20 -4.03 -12.51
N MET A 186 -2.70 -4.61 -13.61
CA MET A 186 -3.42 -5.69 -14.30
C MET A 186 -3.59 -6.94 -13.44
N GLY A 187 -2.53 -7.36 -12.74
CA GLY A 187 -2.61 -8.50 -11.81
C GLY A 187 -3.58 -8.22 -10.65
N PHE A 188 -3.57 -6.99 -10.14
CA PHE A 188 -4.52 -6.55 -9.12
C PHE A 188 -5.96 -6.57 -9.63
N LEU A 189 -6.25 -5.98 -10.80
CA LEU A 189 -7.59 -5.94 -11.39
C LEU A 189 -8.15 -7.35 -11.64
N GLN A 190 -7.32 -8.28 -12.11
CA GLN A 190 -7.73 -9.68 -12.25
C GLN A 190 -8.10 -10.32 -10.92
N GLN A 191 -7.34 -10.03 -9.85
CA GLN A 191 -7.60 -10.57 -8.52
C GLN A 191 -8.88 -9.98 -7.89
N ILE A 192 -9.17 -8.70 -8.14
CA ILE A 192 -10.34 -8.03 -7.56
C ILE A 192 -11.59 -8.09 -8.42
N ALA A 193 -11.52 -8.56 -9.67
CA ALA A 193 -12.65 -8.56 -10.59
C ALA A 193 -13.87 -9.33 -10.04
N ASP A 194 -13.67 -10.58 -9.60
CA ASP A 194 -14.77 -11.40 -9.08
C ASP A 194 -15.35 -10.85 -7.76
N PRO A 195 -14.53 -10.48 -6.75
CA PRO A 195 -15.03 -9.84 -5.53
C PRO A 195 -15.75 -8.51 -5.80
N LEU A 196 -15.24 -7.67 -6.69
CA LEU A 196 -15.86 -6.39 -7.06
C LEU A 196 -17.25 -6.61 -7.65
N LEU A 197 -17.35 -7.52 -8.62
CA LEU A 197 -18.64 -7.86 -9.24
C LEU A 197 -19.61 -8.49 -8.23
N ALA A 198 -19.13 -9.35 -7.33
CA ALA A 198 -19.95 -9.94 -6.28
C ALA A 198 -20.53 -8.89 -5.32
N HIS A 199 -19.76 -7.87 -4.95
CA HIS A 199 -20.26 -6.78 -4.10
C HIS A 199 -21.24 -5.88 -4.86
N ILE A 200 -20.99 -5.57 -6.13
CA ILE A 200 -21.87 -4.72 -6.93
C ILE A 200 -23.21 -5.42 -7.24
N GLN A 201 -23.20 -6.72 -7.51
CA GLN A 201 -24.41 -7.48 -7.86
C GLN A 201 -25.25 -7.86 -6.63
N ASN A 202 -24.66 -7.85 -5.43
CA ASN A 202 -25.37 -8.18 -4.21
C ASN A 202 -25.99 -6.90 -3.60
N PRO A 203 -27.33 -6.80 -3.50
CA PRO A 203 -27.98 -5.60 -2.95
C PRO A 203 -27.69 -5.37 -1.46
N ASP A 204 -27.20 -6.38 -0.75
CA ASP A 204 -26.85 -6.29 0.67
C ASP A 204 -25.41 -5.80 0.88
N LEU A 205 -24.61 -5.70 -0.19
CA LEU A 205 -23.22 -5.23 -0.15
C LEU A 205 -23.10 -3.89 -0.88
N ASN A 206 -22.22 -3.04 -0.37
CA ASN A 206 -22.03 -1.68 -0.89
C ASN A 206 -20.55 -1.37 -1.12
N GLY A 207 -20.25 -0.15 -1.60
CA GLY A 207 -18.87 0.27 -1.86
C GLY A 207 -17.97 0.30 -0.62
N ALA A 208 -18.55 0.64 0.55
CA ALA A 208 -17.83 0.66 1.82
C ALA A 208 -17.50 -0.76 2.31
N ASP A 209 -18.42 -1.73 2.14
CA ASP A 209 -18.16 -3.14 2.46
C ASP A 209 -17.02 -3.70 1.60
N PHE A 210 -16.97 -3.32 0.32
CA PHE A 210 -15.86 -3.70 -0.55
C PHE A 210 -14.54 -3.05 -0.14
N ALA A 211 -14.56 -1.77 0.29
CA ALA A 211 -13.38 -1.12 0.84
C ALA A 211 -12.89 -1.84 2.10
N ASP A 212 -13.78 -2.17 3.04
CA ASP A 212 -13.46 -2.97 4.23
C ASP A 212 -12.85 -4.32 3.85
N TRP A 213 -13.50 -5.07 2.96
CA TRP A 213 -12.97 -6.33 2.43
C TRP A 213 -11.57 -6.16 1.84
N LEU A 214 -11.37 -5.14 0.98
CA LEU A 214 -10.09 -4.87 0.32
C LEU A 214 -9.00 -4.60 1.36
N THR A 215 -9.30 -3.79 2.39
CA THR A 215 -8.35 -3.46 3.45
C THR A 215 -7.98 -4.66 4.32
N ARG A 216 -8.91 -5.59 4.57
CA ARG A 216 -8.70 -6.76 5.44
C ARG A 216 -8.04 -7.95 4.76
N TYR A 217 -8.37 -8.24 3.50
CA TYR A 217 -8.00 -9.50 2.84
C TYR A 217 -6.71 -9.43 2.01
N GLY A 218 -6.22 -8.24 1.66
CA GLY A 218 -4.99 -8.08 0.88
C GLY A 218 -3.74 -7.92 1.76
N PRO A 219 -2.58 -8.53 1.40
CA PRO A 219 -1.32 -8.31 2.13
C PRO A 219 -0.85 -6.85 2.15
N ASN A 220 -1.44 -5.98 1.30
CA ASN A 220 -1.27 -4.53 1.30
C ASN A 220 -2.60 -3.80 1.06
N GLY A 221 -3.71 -4.41 1.50
CA GLY A 221 -5.06 -3.94 1.19
C GLY A 221 -5.30 -2.47 1.54
N GLN A 222 -4.89 -2.07 2.74
CA GLN A 222 -5.02 -0.70 3.22
C GLN A 222 -4.22 0.30 2.38
N MET A 223 -2.97 -0.02 2.03
CA MET A 223 -2.13 0.83 1.18
C MET A 223 -2.73 0.98 -0.23
N ILE A 224 -3.23 -0.12 -0.80
CA ILE A 224 -3.89 -0.10 -2.11
C ILE A 224 -5.15 0.75 -2.07
N TYR A 225 -6.00 0.59 -1.04
CA TYR A 225 -7.19 1.39 -0.85
C TYR A 225 -6.85 2.90 -0.77
N MET A 226 -5.86 3.27 0.05
CA MET A 226 -5.44 4.66 0.16
C MET A 226 -4.91 5.22 -1.16
N SER A 227 -4.11 4.44 -1.90
CA SER A 227 -3.61 4.85 -3.22
C SER A 227 -4.74 5.06 -4.23
N LEU A 228 -5.72 4.16 -4.29
CA LEU A 228 -6.89 4.29 -5.17
C LEU A 228 -7.75 5.50 -4.79
N ARG A 229 -7.92 5.76 -3.49
CA ARG A 229 -8.67 6.91 -2.99
C ARG A 229 -7.97 8.22 -3.33
N GLU A 230 -6.66 8.31 -3.15
CA GLU A 230 -5.86 9.50 -3.47
C GLU A 230 -5.92 9.86 -4.96
N GLN A 231 -6.01 8.86 -5.84
CA GLN A 231 -6.15 9.06 -7.28
C GLN A 231 -7.53 9.60 -7.69
N GLY A 232 -8.56 9.38 -6.86
CA GLY A 232 -9.91 9.85 -7.13
C GLY A 232 -10.74 8.91 -8.01
N LYS A 233 -12.05 9.18 -8.06
CA LYS A 233 -13.06 8.37 -8.76
C LYS A 233 -12.74 8.23 -10.25
N ASP A 234 -12.33 9.31 -10.92
CA ASP A 234 -12.10 9.32 -12.36
C ASP A 234 -10.92 8.42 -12.78
N GLN A 235 -9.85 8.41 -11.98
CA GLN A 235 -8.69 7.55 -12.24
C GLN A 235 -9.01 6.09 -12.00
N LEU A 236 -9.83 5.78 -11.00
CA LEU A 236 -10.30 4.42 -10.74
C LEU A 236 -11.17 3.92 -11.90
N VAL A 237 -12.02 4.78 -12.47
CA VAL A 237 -12.78 4.46 -13.69
C VAL A 237 -11.84 4.22 -14.88
N LEU A 238 -10.85 5.09 -15.09
CA LEU A 238 -9.86 4.92 -16.16
C LEU A 238 -9.07 3.62 -16.00
N LEU A 239 -8.74 3.25 -14.76
CA LEU A 239 -8.06 2.01 -14.43
C LEU A 239 -8.93 0.80 -14.77
N LEU A 240 -10.21 0.81 -14.37
CA LEU A 240 -11.15 -0.26 -14.69
C LEU A 240 -11.40 -0.40 -16.20
N GLN A 241 -11.40 0.69 -16.95
CA GLN A 241 -11.49 0.68 -18.42
C GLN A 241 -10.34 -0.05 -19.09
N THR A 242 -9.18 -0.16 -18.44
CA THR A 242 -8.07 -0.96 -19.01
C THR A 242 -8.37 -2.46 -19.03
N HIS A 243 -9.29 -2.93 -18.18
CA HIS A 243 -9.69 -4.33 -18.09
C HIS A 243 -11.05 -4.57 -18.75
N GLU A 244 -11.04 -4.77 -20.07
CA GLU A 244 -12.25 -4.86 -20.92
C GLU A 244 -13.34 -5.83 -20.40
N PRO A 245 -13.03 -7.08 -19.97
CA PRO A 245 -14.07 -8.02 -19.54
C PRO A 245 -14.84 -7.56 -18.29
N LEU A 246 -14.17 -6.81 -17.42
CA LEU A 246 -14.78 -6.25 -16.20
C LEU A 246 -15.59 -5.00 -16.57
N TRP A 247 -15.00 -4.12 -17.38
CA TRP A 247 -15.64 -2.88 -17.80
C TRP A 247 -16.95 -3.12 -18.57
N SER A 248 -16.99 -4.11 -19.46
CA SER A 248 -18.19 -4.49 -20.21
C SER A 248 -19.37 -4.87 -19.30
N GLN A 249 -19.09 -5.48 -18.13
CA GLN A 249 -20.12 -5.84 -17.15
C GLN A 249 -20.58 -4.61 -16.36
N LEU A 250 -19.64 -3.77 -15.93
CA LEU A 250 -19.94 -2.54 -15.18
C LEU A 250 -20.78 -1.55 -16.01
N GLN A 251 -20.55 -1.48 -17.33
CA GLN A 251 -21.32 -0.62 -18.23
C GLN A 251 -22.80 -1.00 -18.35
N GLN A 252 -23.19 -2.23 -17.99
CA GLN A 252 -24.60 -2.65 -18.01
C GLN A 252 -25.39 -2.09 -16.82
N ILE A 253 -24.70 -1.59 -15.79
CA ILE A 253 -25.28 -1.14 -14.52
C ILE A 253 -24.67 0.19 -14.03
N PRO A 254 -24.68 1.25 -14.85
CA PRO A 254 -23.94 2.49 -14.58
C PRO A 254 -24.40 3.22 -13.31
N GLU A 255 -25.69 3.19 -12.98
CA GLU A 255 -26.21 3.86 -11.78
C GLU A 255 -25.76 3.17 -10.49
N VAL A 256 -25.85 1.84 -10.45
CA VAL A 256 -25.40 1.02 -9.30
C VAL A 256 -23.90 1.17 -9.12
N PHE A 257 -23.13 1.10 -10.22
CA PHE A 257 -21.70 1.26 -10.18
C PHE A 257 -21.26 2.67 -9.72
N ASN A 258 -21.92 3.73 -10.18
CA ASN A 258 -21.61 5.09 -9.75
C ASN A 258 -21.83 5.30 -8.25
N ARG A 259 -22.95 4.80 -7.73
CA ARG A 259 -23.26 4.83 -6.29
C ARG A 259 -22.25 4.01 -5.49
N PHE A 260 -21.90 2.81 -5.96
CA PHE A 260 -20.90 1.96 -5.35
C PHE A 260 -19.55 2.69 -5.22
N LEU A 261 -19.10 3.38 -6.27
CA LEU A 261 -17.87 4.17 -6.21
C LEU A 261 -17.95 5.32 -5.20
N ASP A 262 -19.09 5.99 -5.09
CA ASP A 262 -19.26 7.07 -4.11
C ASP A 262 -19.16 6.55 -2.67
N GLU A 263 -19.79 5.40 -2.39
CA GLU A 263 -19.71 4.71 -1.10
C GLU A 263 -18.28 4.22 -0.80
N PHE A 264 -17.59 3.65 -1.79
CA PHE A 264 -16.19 3.22 -1.66
C PHE A 264 -15.24 4.38 -1.29
N MET A 265 -15.43 5.55 -1.91
CA MET A 265 -14.62 6.74 -1.64
C MET A 265 -14.95 7.39 -0.29
N ALA A 266 -16.15 7.16 0.25
CA ALA A 266 -16.59 7.66 1.55
C ALA A 266 -16.11 6.82 2.74
N TYR A 267 -15.72 5.56 2.54
CA TYR A 267 -15.39 4.60 3.62
C TYR A 267 -14.42 5.15 4.68
N SER A 268 -13.31 5.77 4.31
CA SER A 268 -12.36 6.34 5.27
C SER A 268 -12.91 7.47 6.14
N GLN A 269 -13.89 8.25 5.64
CA GLN A 269 -14.49 9.32 6.45
C GLN A 269 -15.24 8.72 7.64
N GLN A 270 -15.79 7.51 7.46
CA GLN A 270 -16.49 6.80 8.52
C GLN A 270 -15.54 6.21 9.57
N GLN A 271 -14.31 5.83 9.20
CA GLN A 271 -13.31 5.36 10.17
C GLN A 271 -12.74 6.49 11.03
N ASP A 272 -12.56 7.68 10.47
CA ASP A 272 -12.05 8.83 11.22
C ASP A 272 -13.13 9.48 12.13
N GLU A 273 -14.41 9.18 11.87
CA GLU A 273 -15.56 9.72 12.60
C GLU A 273 -16.14 8.77 13.66
N GLU A 274 -15.64 7.53 13.83
CA GLU A 274 -15.91 6.78 15.06
C GLU A 274 -15.24 7.55 16.20
N PRO A 275 -16.01 8.33 16.98
CA PRO A 275 -15.42 9.17 17.99
C PRO A 275 -14.85 8.24 19.06
N ASP A 276 -13.79 8.69 19.72
CA ASP A 276 -13.23 8.16 20.97
C ASP A 276 -14.28 8.14 22.12
N GLU A 277 -15.51 7.65 21.89
CA GLU A 277 -16.58 7.53 22.90
C GLU A 277 -16.19 6.54 24.01
N GLU A 278 -15.18 5.68 23.80
CA GLU A 278 -14.57 4.88 24.87
C GLU A 278 -13.67 5.70 25.81
N GLN A 279 -13.19 6.89 25.43
CA GLN A 279 -12.45 7.78 26.34
C GLN A 279 -13.36 8.59 27.26
N GLU A 280 -14.65 8.77 26.93
CA GLU A 280 -15.58 9.50 27.81
C GLU A 280 -16.15 8.61 28.94
N LEU A 281 -16.13 7.28 28.77
CA LEU A 281 -16.53 6.33 29.83
C LEU A 281 -15.44 6.07 30.88
N ALA A 282 -14.17 6.31 30.55
CA ALA A 282 -13.06 6.25 31.50
C ALA A 282 -12.91 7.51 32.37
N ALA A 283 -13.63 8.59 32.03
CA ALA A 283 -13.75 9.80 32.85
C ALA A 283 -15.02 9.80 33.71
N SER A 284 -15.61 8.63 34.01
CA SER A 284 -16.50 8.52 35.17
C SER A 284 -15.70 8.98 36.39
N PRO A 285 -16.10 10.10 37.04
CA PRO A 285 -15.40 10.59 38.21
C PRO A 285 -15.37 9.48 39.23
N GLU A 286 -14.17 9.11 39.65
CA GLU A 286 -13.91 8.27 40.81
C GLU A 286 -14.94 8.64 41.89
N PRO A 287 -15.83 7.73 42.31
CA PRO A 287 -16.85 8.05 43.30
C PRO A 287 -16.11 8.55 44.54
N GLN A 288 -16.16 9.87 44.76
CA GLN A 288 -15.59 10.51 45.93
C GLN A 288 -16.07 9.73 47.15
N GLU A 289 -15.13 9.09 47.86
CA GLU A 289 -15.41 8.51 49.16
C GLU A 289 -16.10 9.60 49.99
N PRO A 290 -17.33 9.34 50.49
CA PRO A 290 -18.05 10.32 51.28
C PRO A 290 -17.20 10.63 52.51
N ASN A 291 -16.70 11.87 52.55
CA ASN A 291 -16.03 12.45 53.70
C ASN A 291 -16.87 12.13 54.96
N PRO A 292 -16.32 11.40 55.96
CA PRO A 292 -17.08 11.00 57.14
C PRO A 292 -17.47 12.27 57.91
N GLN A 293 -18.74 12.65 57.78
CA GLN A 293 -19.31 13.68 58.65
C GLN A 293 -19.23 13.19 60.11
N PRO A 294 -18.82 14.06 61.05
CA PRO A 294 -18.91 13.75 62.47
C PRO A 294 -20.36 13.42 62.81
N LEU A 295 -20.56 12.29 63.50
CA LEU A 295 -21.85 11.89 64.07
C LEU A 295 -22.36 12.99 65.01
N GLU A 296 -23.22 13.87 64.51
CA GLU A 296 -24.13 14.64 65.36
C GLU A 296 -25.32 13.74 65.71
N GLU A 297 -25.44 13.55 67.02
CA GLU A 297 -26.40 12.74 67.75
C GLU A 297 -27.84 13.19 67.45
N LEU A 298 -28.58 12.38 66.68
CA LEU A 298 -30.00 12.59 66.41
C LEU A 298 -30.86 12.07 67.59
N PRO A 299 -31.81 12.89 68.10
CA PRO A 299 -32.79 12.47 69.11
C PRO A 299 -33.84 11.48 68.55
N PRO A 300 -34.57 10.76 69.43
CA PRO A 300 -35.37 9.59 69.06
C PRO A 300 -36.62 9.94 68.26
N LYS A 301 -36.87 9.11 67.23
CA LYS A 301 -38.03 9.13 66.33
C LYS A 301 -39.25 8.49 67.01
N PRO A 302 -40.44 9.14 67.04
CA PRO A 302 -41.68 8.47 67.39
C PRO A 302 -42.24 7.67 66.21
N ALA A 303 -42.89 6.57 66.56
CA ALA A 303 -43.59 5.64 65.67
C ALA A 303 -44.89 6.23 65.09
N ASN A 304 -45.17 5.93 63.81
CA ASN A 304 -46.47 5.69 63.18
C ASN A 304 -46.26 5.68 61.65
N ALA A 305 -46.42 4.57 60.93
CA ALA A 305 -47.64 3.84 60.54
C ALA A 305 -48.22 4.31 59.17
N THR A 306 -48.53 3.31 58.33
CA THR A 306 -49.63 3.28 57.32
C THR A 306 -49.30 3.55 55.83
N THR A 307 -49.14 2.43 55.10
CA THR A 307 -49.81 1.97 53.85
C THR A 307 -50.01 2.87 52.60
N ALA A 308 -49.64 2.31 51.42
CA ALA A 308 -50.40 2.19 50.15
C ALA A 308 -49.42 2.18 48.95
N THR A 309 -49.16 1.08 48.24
CA THR A 309 -49.96 0.47 47.14
C THR A 309 -50.30 1.43 45.99
N GLY A 310 -49.65 1.27 44.83
CA GLY A 310 -50.05 1.94 43.59
C GLY A 310 -49.18 1.64 42.36
N LYS A 311 -49.61 0.67 41.55
CA LYS A 311 -49.13 0.35 40.18
C LYS A 311 -50.03 1.05 39.15
N PRO A 312 -49.49 1.59 38.04
CA PRO A 312 -50.00 1.22 36.70
C PRO A 312 -48.89 1.21 35.61
N THR A 313 -48.67 0.17 34.80
CA THR A 313 -49.28 -0.13 33.48
C THR A 313 -49.55 1.07 32.55
N GLY A 314 -48.81 1.15 31.44
CA GLY A 314 -49.16 1.90 30.22
C GLY A 314 -48.06 1.69 29.15
N LYS A 315 -48.20 0.92 28.06
CA LYS A 315 -49.14 0.91 26.91
C LYS A 315 -48.51 1.59 25.67
N SER A 316 -48.06 0.72 24.76
CA SER A 316 -48.18 0.78 23.28
C SER A 316 -48.04 2.10 22.52
N ALA A 317 -47.10 2.14 21.58
CA ALA A 317 -47.29 2.86 20.31
C ALA A 317 -46.69 2.07 19.14
N SER A 318 -47.60 1.41 18.42
CA SER A 318 -47.42 0.83 17.09
C SER A 318 -47.57 1.95 16.06
N ARG A 319 -46.62 2.12 15.12
CA ARG A 319 -46.84 2.95 13.92
C ARG A 319 -46.65 2.11 12.67
N LYS A 320 -47.76 1.99 11.95
CA LYS A 320 -47.97 1.24 10.72
C LYS A 320 -48.12 2.23 9.56
N SER A 321 -47.48 1.88 8.44
CA SER A 321 -47.79 2.21 7.04
C SER A 321 -48.00 3.67 6.61
N LYS A 322 -47.30 4.06 5.54
CA LYS A 322 -47.99 4.66 4.39
C LYS A 322 -47.40 4.23 3.05
N LYS A 323 -48.28 3.62 2.27
CA LYS A 323 -48.19 3.21 0.87
C LYS A 323 -48.47 4.45 0.01
N GLY A 324 -47.60 4.76 -0.94
CA GLY A 324 -47.79 5.82 -1.93
C GLY A 324 -47.71 5.21 -3.32
N VAL A 325 -48.84 5.22 -4.02
CA VAL A 325 -49.01 4.89 -5.42
C VAL A 325 -48.92 6.20 -6.21
N ASN A 326 -48.12 6.23 -7.26
CA ASN A 326 -48.48 6.75 -8.59
C ASN A 326 -47.53 6.18 -9.63
#